data_AF-A0A0D2JXT9-F1
#
_entry.id   AF-A0A0D2JXT9-F1
#
_cell.length_a   1.000
_cell.length_b   1.000
_cell.length_c   1.000
_cell.angle_alpha   90.00
_cell.angle_beta   90.00
_cell.angle_gamma   90.00
#
_symmetry.space_group_name_H-M   'P 1'
#
loop_
_entity.id
_entity.type
_entity.pdbx_description
1 polymer ?
#
loop_
_entity_poly.entity_id
_entity_poly.type
_entity_poly.pdbx_seq_one_letter_code
_entity_poly.pdbx_strand_id
1 'polypeptide(L)'
;MAQAQRDAPECALVLQTQVAPAVIGKVGDPQSGRITRASVDAYLQSHHLVFDRGLLAQMFDEADFRREGSLAPSAFVAAVEGRYPKRRFTRQWRELVSLLLGVACLRLLDVDTEPVTEEQLAVNRKVGAGVLLWLMDCCSCCM
;
A
#
# COMPACT_ATOMS: atom_id res chain seq x y z
N MET A 1 17.56 -23.79 -19.55
CA MET A 1 17.37 -22.45 -18.95
C MET A 1 15.94 -22.01 -19.22
N ALA A 2 15.06 -22.09 -18.23
CA ALA A 2 13.68 -21.60 -18.36
C ALA A 2 13.14 -21.22 -16.96
N GLN A 3 12.96 -19.91 -16.77
CA GLN A 3 12.10 -19.18 -15.84
C GLN A 3 11.66 -19.85 -14.53
N ALA A 4 12.41 -19.55 -13.46
CA ALA A 4 11.88 -19.52 -12.09
C ALA A 4 11.42 -18.10 -11.76
N GLN A 5 10.22 -17.73 -12.23
CA GLN A 5 9.48 -16.55 -11.80
C GLN A 5 8.02 -16.96 -11.67
N ARG A 6 7.53 -17.10 -10.44
CA ARG A 6 6.13 -17.27 -9.96
C ARG A 6 6.28 -17.91 -8.57
N ASP A 7 5.91 -17.33 -7.44
CA ASP A 7 4.83 -16.40 -7.15
C ASP A 7 5.21 -15.56 -5.91
N ALA A 8 5.77 -14.36 -6.10
CA ALA A 8 5.56 -13.34 -5.06
C ALA A 8 4.07 -13.00 -5.12
N PRO A 9 3.31 -13.04 -4.01
CA PRO A 9 1.88 -12.80 -4.06
C PRO A 9 1.64 -11.41 -4.66
N GLU A 10 1.17 -11.38 -5.90
CA GLU A 10 0.77 -10.14 -6.57
C GLU A 10 -0.53 -9.69 -5.89
N CYS A 11 -0.42 -8.78 -4.93
CA CYS A 11 -1.58 -8.18 -4.28
C CYS A 11 -2.17 -7.12 -5.22
N ALA A 12 -3.11 -7.56 -6.06
CA ALA A 12 -4.03 -6.68 -6.75
C ALA A 12 -5.01 -6.10 -5.71
N LEU A 13 -4.81 -4.83 -5.34
CA LEU A 13 -5.59 -4.17 -4.29
C LEU A 13 -6.34 -2.97 -4.85
N VAL A 14 -7.57 -2.79 -4.38
CA VAL A 14 -8.38 -1.62 -4.73
C VAL A 14 -7.90 -0.43 -3.91
N LEU A 15 -7.44 0.62 -4.59
CA LEU A 15 -6.75 1.74 -3.93
C LEU A 15 -7.59 2.40 -2.84
N GLN A 16 -8.85 2.69 -3.15
CA GLN A 16 -9.72 3.50 -2.29
C GLN A 16 -10.25 2.74 -1.08
N THR A 17 -10.51 1.43 -1.22
CA THR A 17 -11.18 0.62 -0.19
C THR A 17 -10.23 -0.27 0.60
N GLN A 18 -9.06 -0.59 0.07
CA GLN A 18 -8.10 -1.50 0.71
C GLN A 18 -6.79 -0.79 1.02
N VAL A 19 -6.18 -0.15 0.02
CA VAL A 19 -4.82 0.41 0.14
C VAL A 19 -4.81 1.67 0.98
N ALA A 20 -5.63 2.68 0.64
CA ALA A 20 -5.63 3.96 1.32
C ALA A 20 -6.04 3.84 2.81
N PRO A 21 -7.09 3.08 3.18
CA PRO A 21 -7.42 2.86 4.58
C PRO A 21 -6.30 2.16 5.35
N ALA A 22 -5.66 1.14 4.76
CA ALA A 22 -4.57 0.42 5.41
C ALA A 22 -3.33 1.30 5.63
N VAL A 23 -2.98 2.14 4.65
CA VAL A 23 -1.87 3.10 4.79
C VAL A 23 -2.21 4.17 5.84
N ILE A 24 -3.41 4.75 5.78
CA ILE A 24 -3.85 5.77 6.76
C ILE A 24 -3.86 5.17 8.18
N GLY A 25 -4.27 3.92 8.36
CA GLY A 25 -4.20 3.25 9.66
C GLY A 25 -2.79 3.04 10.20
N LYS A 26 -1.76 3.05 9.34
CA LYS A 26 -0.35 2.89 9.74
C LYS A 26 0.38 4.21 9.99
N VAL A 27 0.14 5.21 9.14
CA VAL A 27 0.94 6.46 9.11
C VAL A 27 0.09 7.73 9.13
N GLY A 28 -1.23 7.62 9.13
CA GLY A 28 -2.16 8.74 9.15
C GLY A 28 -2.53 9.18 10.57
N ASP A 29 -3.00 10.42 10.68
CA ASP A 29 -3.60 10.93 11.91
C ASP A 29 -4.93 10.19 12.20
N PRO A 30 -5.14 9.67 13.43
CA PRO A 30 -6.34 8.89 13.76
C PRO A 30 -7.66 9.68 13.68
N GLN A 31 -7.62 11.01 13.79
CA GLN A 31 -8.81 11.86 13.79
C GLN A 31 -9.12 12.38 12.39
N SER A 32 -8.11 12.86 11.66
CA SER A 32 -8.30 13.50 10.36
C SER A 32 -8.00 12.59 9.16
N GLY A 33 -7.38 11.43 9.38
CA GLY A 33 -6.91 10.53 8.32
C GLY A 33 -5.82 11.15 7.45
N ARG A 34 -5.22 12.26 7.86
CA ARG A 34 -4.21 12.98 7.06
C ARG A 34 -2.85 12.36 7.27
N ILE A 35 -2.06 12.33 6.20
CA ILE A 35 -0.72 11.76 6.23
C ILE A 35 0.28 12.89 6.17
N THR A 36 1.27 12.90 7.06
CA THR A 36 2.35 13.88 7.04
C THR A 36 3.65 13.19 6.64
N ARG A 37 4.59 13.97 6.09
CA ARG A 37 5.94 13.46 5.84
C ARG A 37 6.59 12.93 7.12
N ALA A 38 6.39 13.63 8.23
CA ALA A 38 6.95 13.26 9.53
C ALA A 38 6.39 11.92 10.05
N SER A 39 5.09 11.67 9.90
CA SER A 39 4.48 10.41 10.33
C SER A 39 4.95 9.22 9.48
N VAL A 40 5.16 9.43 8.17
CA VAL A 40 5.76 8.41 7.31
C VAL A 40 7.23 8.15 7.68
N ASP A 41 8.04 9.20 7.85
CA ASP A 41 9.45 9.05 8.23
C ASP A 41 9.61 8.36 9.59
N ALA A 42 8.77 8.70 10.57
CA ALA A 42 8.75 8.04 11.87
C ALA A 42 8.41 6.55 11.77
N TYR A 43 7.45 6.17 10.92
CA TYR A 43 7.10 4.77 10.69
C TYR A 43 8.24 4.02 10.00
N LEU A 44 8.87 4.61 8.98
CA LEU A 44 10.02 4.01 8.29
C LEU A 44 11.18 3.77 9.26
N GLN A 45 11.46 4.73 10.15
CA GLN A 45 12.50 4.61 11.17
C GLN A 45 12.19 3.51 12.18
N SER A 46 10.97 3.45 12.72
CA SER A 46 10.59 2.46 13.74
C SER A 46 10.56 1.03 13.22
N HIS A 47 10.36 0.85 11.92
CA HIS A 47 10.34 -0.46 11.25
C HIS A 47 11.64 -0.76 10.47
N HIS A 48 12.68 0.07 10.61
CA HIS A 48 13.95 -0.06 9.90
C HIS A 48 13.82 -0.19 8.36
N LEU A 49 12.83 0.49 7.79
CA LEU A 49 12.56 0.48 6.35
C LEU A 49 13.42 1.54 5.65
N VAL A 50 14.14 1.13 4.61
CA VAL A 50 15.04 2.01 3.87
C VAL A 50 14.28 2.68 2.73
N PHE A 51 14.19 4.01 2.78
CA PHE A 51 13.65 4.85 1.72
C PHE A 51 14.43 6.17 1.65
N ASP A 52 14.58 6.74 0.45
CA ASP A 52 15.29 8.00 0.27
C ASP A 52 14.48 9.16 0.87
N ARG A 53 15.01 9.79 1.94
CA ARG A 53 14.36 10.89 2.65
C ARG A 53 14.28 12.18 1.82
N GLY A 54 15.25 12.42 0.94
CA GLY A 54 15.25 13.56 0.03
C GLY A 54 14.18 13.40 -1.06
N LEU A 55 14.04 12.18 -1.58
CA LEU A 55 12.95 11.82 -2.48
C LEU A 55 11.59 11.91 -1.78
N LEU A 56 11.48 11.43 -0.55
CA LEU A 56 10.26 11.52 0.25
C LEU A 56 9.81 12.97 0.43
N ALA A 57 10.75 13.89 0.69
CA ALA A 57 10.45 15.32 0.78
C ALA A 57 9.88 15.85 -0.54
N GLN A 58 10.55 15.59 -1.68
CA GLN A 58 10.09 16.03 -2.99
C GLN A 58 8.71 15.46 -3.36
N MET A 59 8.43 14.21 -2.99
CA MET A 59 7.13 13.57 -3.19
C MET A 59 6.01 14.29 -2.44
N PHE A 60 6.23 14.61 -1.17
CA PHE A 60 5.25 15.33 -0.36
C PHE A 60 5.08 16.77 -0.81
N ASP A 61 6.16 17.47 -1.17
CA ASP A 61 6.11 18.84 -1.69
C ASP A 61 5.31 18.91 -3.00
N GLU A 62 5.43 17.91 -3.87
CA GLU A 62 4.61 17.82 -5.08
C GLU A 62 3.14 17.54 -4.73
N ALA A 63 2.88 16.54 -3.88
CA ALA A 63 1.53 16.10 -3.55
C ALA A 63 0.73 17.17 -2.78
N ASP A 64 1.39 17.91 -1.89
CA ASP A 64 0.83 19.00 -1.07
C ASP A 64 0.81 20.32 -1.83
N PHE A 65 0.04 20.36 -2.92
CA PHE A 65 -0.08 21.56 -3.76
C PHE A 65 -0.64 22.78 -3.01
N ARG A 66 -1.37 22.56 -1.93
CA ARG A 66 -1.97 23.60 -1.09
C ARG A 66 -1.05 24.09 0.02
N ARG A 67 0.11 23.44 0.21
CA ARG A 67 1.08 23.74 1.28
C ARG A 67 0.43 23.69 2.67
N GLU A 68 -0.43 22.72 2.89
CA GLU A 68 -1.12 22.50 4.17
C GLU A 68 -0.22 21.74 5.18
N GLY A 69 0.96 21.28 4.77
CA GLY A 69 1.89 20.49 5.58
C GLY A 69 1.44 19.05 5.80
N SER A 70 0.31 18.66 5.21
CA SER A 70 -0.30 17.34 5.38
C SER A 70 -1.15 16.98 4.16
N LEU A 71 -1.17 15.69 3.82
CA LEU A 71 -1.94 15.17 2.70
C LEU A 71 -3.29 14.66 3.16
N ALA A 72 -4.36 15.19 2.58
CA ALA A 72 -5.69 14.61 2.70
C ALA A 72 -5.76 13.22 2.04
N PRO A 73 -6.65 12.31 2.48
CA PRO A 73 -6.82 10.99 1.89
C PRO A 73 -6.99 11.02 0.36
N SER A 74 -7.76 11.97 -0.17
CA SER A 74 -7.97 12.15 -1.61
C SER A 74 -6.70 12.59 -2.36
N ALA A 75 -5.88 13.46 -1.75
CA ALA A 75 -4.62 13.89 -2.33
C ALA A 75 -3.60 12.74 -2.38
N PHE A 76 -3.58 11.91 -1.34
CA PHE A 76 -2.78 10.69 -1.32
C PHE A 76 -3.21 9.70 -2.41
N VAL A 77 -4.51 9.43 -2.55
CA VAL A 77 -5.06 8.57 -3.62
C VAL A 77 -4.63 9.09 -5.00
N ALA A 78 -4.81 10.39 -5.26
CA ALA A 78 -4.41 11.00 -6.53
C ALA A 78 -2.91 10.87 -6.81
N ALA A 79 -2.06 10.96 -5.78
CA ALA A 79 -0.61 10.79 -5.90
C ALA A 79 -0.22 9.37 -6.33
N VAL A 80 -0.90 8.35 -5.78
CA VAL A 80 -0.66 6.92 -6.06
C VAL A 80 -1.19 6.51 -7.44
N GLU A 81 -2.33 7.06 -7.86
CA GLU A 81 -2.89 6.79 -9.20
C GLU A 81 -2.13 7.53 -10.29
N GLY A 82 -1.57 8.70 -9.97
CA GLY A 82 -0.99 9.61 -10.96
C GLY A 82 -2.03 10.38 -11.76
N ARG A 83 -3.25 10.52 -11.22
CA ARG A 83 -4.33 11.32 -11.82
C ARG A 83 -4.01 12.82 -11.79
N TYR A 84 -4.72 13.56 -12.64
CA TYR A 84 -4.53 14.98 -12.94
C TYR A 84 -4.39 15.88 -11.69
N PRO A 85 -3.41 16.82 -11.66
CA PRO A 85 -2.36 17.02 -12.66
C PRO A 85 -1.36 15.85 -12.66
N LYS A 86 -0.82 15.50 -13.83
CA LYS A 86 0.09 14.35 -14.01
C LYS A 86 1.25 14.46 -13.02
N ARG A 87 1.29 13.53 -12.08
CA ARG A 87 2.25 13.54 -10.98
C ARG A 87 3.58 12.96 -11.43
N ARG A 88 4.71 13.58 -11.05
CA ARG A 88 6.04 13.13 -11.47
C ARG A 88 6.46 11.88 -10.71
N PHE A 89 6.09 11.81 -9.43
CA PHE A 89 6.55 10.75 -8.53
C PHE A 89 5.57 9.57 -8.36
N THR A 90 4.63 9.34 -9.27
CA THR A 90 3.61 8.26 -9.13
C THR A 90 4.23 6.88 -8.88
N ARG A 91 5.33 6.56 -9.57
CA ARG A 91 6.01 5.27 -9.38
C ARG A 91 6.56 5.14 -7.96
N GLN A 92 7.21 6.20 -7.48
CA GLN A 92 7.80 6.26 -6.14
C GLN A 92 6.72 6.25 -5.05
N TRP A 93 5.56 6.84 -5.32
CA TRP A 93 4.38 6.71 -4.46
C TRP A 93 3.93 5.27 -4.33
N ARG A 94 3.88 4.51 -5.43
CA ARG A 94 3.54 3.09 -5.39
C ARG A 94 4.60 2.25 -4.67
N GLU A 95 5.89 2.53 -4.89
CA GLU A 95 7.01 1.88 -4.18
C GLU A 95 6.94 2.14 -2.66
N LEU A 96 6.68 3.38 -2.26
CA LEU A 96 6.47 3.75 -0.85
C LEU A 96 5.28 3.00 -0.25
N VAL A 97 4.15 2.94 -0.96
CA VAL A 97 2.95 2.22 -0.49
C VAL A 97 3.22 0.72 -0.36
N SER A 98 3.90 0.10 -1.33
CA SER A 98 4.32 -1.29 -1.25
C SER A 98 5.18 -1.55 -0.01
N LEU A 99 6.12 -0.65 0.28
CA LEU A 99 6.99 -0.72 1.44
C LEU A 99 6.20 -0.60 2.76
N LEU A 100 5.29 0.36 2.87
CA LEU A 100 4.47 0.57 4.07
C LEU A 100 3.51 -0.60 4.35
N LEU A 101 2.98 -1.22 3.30
CA LEU A 101 2.10 -2.38 3.40
C LEU A 101 2.85 -3.71 3.53
N GLY A 102 4.17 -3.74 3.27
CA GLY A 102 4.96 -4.97 3.28
C GLY A 102 4.62 -5.91 2.13
N VAL A 103 4.16 -5.40 0.98
CA VAL A 103 3.80 -6.19 -0.20
C VAL A 103 4.89 -6.08 -1.28
N ALA A 104 5.10 -7.16 -2.04
CA ALA A 104 6.16 -7.22 -3.04
C ALA A 104 5.94 -6.25 -4.22
N CYS A 105 4.69 -6.05 -4.63
CA CYS A 105 4.34 -5.11 -5.71
C CYS A 105 2.88 -4.66 -5.55
N LEU A 106 2.64 -3.36 -5.65
CA LEU A 106 1.29 -2.80 -5.66
C LEU A 106 0.74 -2.80 -7.09
N ARG A 107 -0.24 -3.66 -7.36
CA ARG A 107 -1.07 -3.57 -8.57
C ARG A 107 -2.40 -2.94 -8.20
N LEU A 108 -2.67 -1.79 -8.79
CA LEU A 108 -3.96 -1.10 -8.61
C LEU A 108 -4.96 -1.71 -9.60
N LEU A 109 -6.12 -2.10 -9.10
CA LEU A 109 -7.26 -2.43 -9.94
C LEU A 109 -8.00 -1.12 -10.25
N ASP A 110 -8.07 -0.76 -11.53
CA ASP A 110 -8.91 0.35 -11.97
C ASP A 110 -10.38 -0.05 -11.79
N VAL A 111 -11.12 0.74 -11.01
CA VAL A 111 -12.56 0.55 -10.79
C VAL A 111 -13.36 0.90 -12.07
N ASP A 112 -12.71 1.51 -13.08
CA ASP A 112 -13.34 2.00 -14.31
C ASP A 112 -13.14 1.10 -15.56
N THR A 113 -12.66 -0.14 -15.41
CA THR A 113 -12.49 -1.07 -16.56
C THR A 113 -13.42 -2.26 -16.46
N GLU A 114 -14.65 -2.11 -16.97
CA GLU A 114 -15.68 -3.14 -17.21
C GLU A 114 -16.08 -3.99 -15.97
N PRO A 115 -17.35 -4.44 -15.84
CA PRO A 115 -17.74 -5.27 -14.70
C PRO A 115 -16.93 -6.57 -14.70
N VAL A 116 -16.17 -6.76 -13.63
CA VAL A 116 -15.55 -8.03 -13.26
C VAL A 116 -16.64 -9.11 -13.30
N THR A 117 -16.59 -10.00 -14.28
CA THR A 117 -17.53 -11.13 -14.40
C THR A 117 -17.48 -12.00 -13.14
N GLU A 118 -18.63 -12.54 -12.73
CA GLU A 118 -18.80 -13.31 -11.48
C GLU A 118 -17.78 -14.44 -11.27
N GLU A 119 -17.16 -14.94 -12.34
CA GLU A 119 -16.09 -15.95 -12.30
C GLU A 119 -14.84 -15.48 -11.54
N GLN A 120 -14.49 -14.19 -11.55
CA GLN A 120 -13.33 -13.67 -10.83
C GLN A 120 -13.61 -13.38 -9.35
N LEU A 121 -14.87 -13.14 -8.96
CA LEU A 121 -15.26 -13.01 -7.54
C LEU A 121 -15.22 -14.36 -6.81
N ALA A 122 -15.40 -15.48 -7.51
CA ALA A 122 -15.34 -16.82 -6.92
C ALA A 122 -13.93 -17.21 -6.44
N VAL A 123 -12.87 -16.66 -7.05
CA VAL A 123 -11.48 -16.93 -6.64
C VAL A 123 -11.13 -16.21 -5.33
N ASN A 124 -11.56 -14.95 -5.17
CA ASN A 124 -11.23 -14.15 -3.98
C ASN A 124 -11.98 -14.58 -2.71
N ARG A 125 -13.16 -15.20 -2.83
CA ARG A 125 -13.91 -15.71 -1.67
C ARG A 125 -13.28 -16.94 -1.01
N LYS A 126 -12.36 -17.64 -1.68
CA LYS A 126 -11.65 -18.81 -1.13
C LYS A 126 -10.45 -18.45 -0.25
N VAL A 127 -9.93 -17.23 -0.36
CA VAL A 127 -8.73 -16.79 0.39
C VAL A 127 -9.10 -16.19 1.77
N GLY A 128 -10.33 -15.70 1.94
CA GLY A 128 -10.81 -15.06 3.18
C GLY A 128 -11.24 -15.99 4.32
N ALA A 129 -11.14 -17.31 4.17
CA ALA A 129 -11.60 -18.28 5.18
C ALA A 129 -10.51 -19.25 5.69
N GLY A 130 -9.25 -19.06 5.26
CA GLY A 130 -8.15 -20.01 5.53
C GLY A 130 -7.06 -19.53 6.48
N VAL A 131 -7.15 -18.32 7.05
CA VAL A 131 -6.14 -17.78 7.98
C VAL A 131 -6.77 -17.60 9.36
N LEU A 132 -7.11 -18.72 10.01
CA LEU A 132 -7.52 -18.73 11.42
C LEU A 132 -7.21 -20.04 12.17
N LEU A 133 -6.33 -20.89 11.64
CA LEU A 133 -5.68 -21.96 12.39
C LEU A 133 -4.23 -22.03 11.94
N TRP A 134 -3.35 -22.58 12.80
CA TRP A 134 -1.88 -22.59 12.73
C TRP A 134 -1.17 -21.44 13.46
N LEU A 135 -1.49 -21.29 14.75
CA LEU A 135 -0.54 -20.77 15.75
C LEU A 135 -0.50 -21.59 17.05
N MET A 136 -0.84 -22.88 16.98
CA MET A 136 -0.60 -23.83 18.08
C MET A 136 -0.11 -25.14 17.47
N ASP A 137 1.21 -25.34 17.52
CA ASP A 137 1.92 -26.60 17.85
C ASP A 137 3.38 -26.50 17.39
N CYS A 138 4.18 -25.79 18.19
CA CYS A 138 5.61 -26.05 18.32
C CYS A 138 5.90 -26.21 19.80
N CYS A 139 5.38 -27.29 20.38
CA CYS A 139 5.81 -27.78 21.67
C CYS A 139 5.90 -29.31 21.62
N SER A 140 7.03 -29.84 22.05
CA SER A 140 7.36 -31.27 22.24
C SER A 140 7.74 -32.08 21.01
N CYS A 141 9.06 -32.19 20.81
CA CYS A 141 9.73 -33.50 20.68
C CYS A 141 11.24 -33.32 20.94
N CYS A 142 11.57 -33.14 22.22
CA CYS A 142 12.89 -33.48 22.78
C CYS A 142 12.65 -34.57 23.83
N MET A 143 13.00 -35.81 23.45
CA MET A 143 13.53 -36.93 24.26
C MET A 143 13.16 -38.25 23.60
#